data_AF-A0A7C6YJJ6-F1
#
_entry.id   AF-A0A7C6YJJ6-F1
#
_cell.length_a   1.000
_cell.length_b   1.000
_cell.length_c   1.000
_cell.angle_alpha   90.00
_cell.angle_beta   90.00
_cell.angle_gamma   90.00
#
_symmetry.space_group_name_H-M   'P 1'
#
loop_
_entity.id
_entity.type
_entity.pdbx_description
1 polymer ?
#
loop_
_entity_poly.entity_id
_entity_poly.type
_entity_poly.pdbx_seq_one_letter_code
_entity_poly.pdbx_strand_id
1 'polypeptide(L)'
;MGILVVLGDITTSNSTNISEELPAPYTSTITPWNSIQPVGTSFIMGYYINPTVTPISKINFTTLKDAGITDIYVLVRNDNYYPILSEAKLEADAVGIKTNAWVFPGFKHAPMIARMEIGVQLDVETYNMTEYIPEIKAMREATQGVSFSVCAKPEKWDGNQYYDLIYPHCDYIVPMLYIGDYDMGITHLKSVTRFYNYIYPRKIVAGLETYESDQNLTPKDEKSLLKEIRAVQHHTRGVILFRYGLSKFH
;
A
#
# COMPACT_ATOMS: atom_id res chain seq x y z
N MET A 1 41.81 54.19 -35.63
CA MET A 1 40.95 54.93 -34.68
C MET A 1 40.41 53.91 -33.70
N GLY A 2 41.16 53.52 -32.66
CA GLY A 2 41.45 54.22 -31.39
C GLY A 2 40.67 53.43 -30.30
N ILE A 3 41.18 52.94 -29.17
CA ILE A 3 42.26 53.36 -28.26
C ILE A 3 42.77 52.13 -27.46
N LEU A 4 44.01 52.26 -27.00
CA LEU A 4 44.91 51.44 -26.17
C LEU A 4 44.51 51.40 -24.67
N VAL A 5 44.71 50.34 -23.87
CA VAL A 5 45.69 50.14 -22.74
C VAL A 5 44.93 49.25 -21.71
N VAL A 6 45.24 48.00 -21.35
CA VAL A 6 46.36 47.37 -20.60
C VAL A 6 46.24 47.37 -19.05
N LEU A 7 46.41 46.16 -18.48
CA LEU A 7 46.89 45.71 -17.14
C LEU A 7 45.96 45.59 -15.90
N GLY A 8 46.05 44.41 -15.25
CA GLY A 8 45.82 44.24 -13.82
C GLY A 8 45.43 42.82 -13.36
N ASP A 9 46.42 41.95 -13.07
CA ASP A 9 46.26 40.66 -12.36
C ASP A 9 45.75 40.83 -10.93
N ILE A 10 44.87 39.94 -10.45
CA ILE A 10 44.84 39.47 -9.05
C ILE A 10 44.49 37.98 -9.02
N THR A 11 45.48 37.17 -8.62
CA THR A 11 45.30 35.83 -8.09
C THR A 11 44.90 35.92 -6.62
N THR A 12 43.85 35.20 -6.20
CA THR A 12 43.70 34.77 -4.81
C THR A 12 43.02 33.41 -4.76
N SER A 13 43.79 32.44 -4.27
CA SER A 13 43.35 31.16 -3.75
C SER A 13 42.28 31.32 -2.68
N ASN A 14 41.26 30.45 -2.67
CA ASN A 14 40.61 30.07 -1.43
C ASN A 14 40.23 28.59 -1.48
N SER A 15 41.07 27.80 -0.83
CA SER A 15 40.73 26.50 -0.27
C SER A 15 39.65 26.68 0.79
N THR A 16 38.49 26.05 0.60
CA THR A 16 37.54 25.81 1.69
C THR A 16 37.51 24.34 1.99
N ASN A 17 38.09 24.01 3.15
CA ASN A 17 37.94 22.75 3.86
C ASN A 17 36.46 22.37 3.94
N ILE A 18 36.12 21.19 3.40
CA ILE A 18 34.88 20.50 3.75
C ILE A 18 35.25 19.60 4.92
N SER A 19 34.94 20.05 6.14
CA SER A 19 34.93 19.18 7.31
C SER A 19 33.84 18.13 7.12
N GLU A 20 34.22 16.85 7.12
CA GLU A 20 33.29 15.74 7.28
C GLU A 20 32.55 15.89 8.61
N GLU A 21 31.30 16.35 8.54
CA GLU A 21 30.36 16.20 9.65
C GLU A 21 29.92 14.73 9.68
N LEU A 22 30.24 14.07 10.79
CA LEU A 22 29.79 12.71 11.11
C LEU A 22 28.25 12.63 11.03
N PRO A 23 27.68 11.56 10.45
CA PRO A 23 26.24 11.47 10.30
C PRO A 23 25.57 11.34 11.66
N ALA A 24 24.69 12.30 11.97
CA ALA A 24 23.77 12.24 13.10
C ALA A 24 22.89 10.98 13.01
N PRO A 25 22.56 10.34 14.15
CA PRO A 25 21.74 9.13 14.17
C PRO A 25 20.34 9.45 13.62
N TYR A 26 19.99 8.83 12.49
CA TYR A 26 18.71 8.99 11.84
C TYR A 26 17.63 8.27 12.67
N THR A 27 16.87 9.03 13.46
CA THR A 27 15.62 8.57 14.04
C THR A 27 14.55 8.63 12.95
N SER A 28 14.02 7.46 12.53
CA SER A 28 12.88 7.39 11.62
C SER A 28 11.64 7.97 12.32
N THR A 29 11.39 9.25 12.11
CA THR A 29 10.13 9.89 12.48
C THR A 29 9.29 10.01 11.22
N ILE A 30 8.41 9.04 10.99
CA ILE A 30 7.23 9.27 10.17
C ILE A 30 6.52 10.47 10.81
N THR A 31 6.60 11.63 10.17
CA THR A 31 5.93 12.84 10.67
C THR A 31 4.44 12.51 10.83
N PRO A 32 3.83 12.65 12.02
CA PRO A 32 2.40 12.42 12.20
C PRO A 32 1.63 13.34 11.25
N TRP A 33 0.86 12.76 10.34
CA TRP A 33 0.12 13.55 9.36
C TRP A 33 -1.21 14.03 9.93
N ASN A 34 -1.28 15.33 10.20
CA ASN A 34 -2.55 16.04 10.35
C ASN A 34 -3.12 16.34 8.97
N SER A 35 -4.17 15.61 8.62
CA SER A 35 -4.99 15.95 7.48
C SER A 35 -6.33 16.47 7.90
N ILE A 36 -6.74 17.53 7.21
CA ILE A 36 -8.14 17.84 7.07
C ILE A 36 -8.71 16.80 6.09
N GLN A 37 -8.90 15.57 6.56
CA GLN A 37 -9.86 14.64 5.96
C GLN A 37 -11.25 15.05 6.48
N PRO A 38 -12.31 14.84 5.67
CA PRO A 38 -13.67 14.84 6.21
C PRO A 38 -13.71 13.95 7.45
N VAL A 39 -14.39 14.43 8.50
CA VAL A 39 -14.57 13.71 9.77
C VAL A 39 -14.99 12.26 9.49
N GLY A 40 -14.15 11.28 9.84
CA GLY A 40 -14.54 9.87 9.89
C GLY A 40 -13.71 8.83 9.11
N THR A 41 -12.75 9.20 8.23
CA THR A 41 -11.89 8.18 7.56
C THR A 41 -10.41 8.56 7.61
N SER A 42 -9.62 7.83 8.42
CA SER A 42 -8.16 7.92 8.44
C SER A 42 -7.54 7.34 7.16
N PHE A 43 -6.34 7.82 6.79
CA PHE A 43 -5.54 7.24 5.71
C PHE A 43 -5.20 5.79 6.06
N ILE A 44 -5.40 4.86 5.12
CA ILE A 44 -5.07 3.45 5.33
C ILE A 44 -3.57 3.26 5.07
N MET A 45 -2.85 2.74 6.06
CA MET A 45 -1.51 2.19 5.89
C MET A 45 -1.56 0.71 6.22
N GLY A 46 -1.62 -0.12 5.19
CA GLY A 46 -1.90 -1.54 5.29
C GLY A 46 -0.68 -2.43 5.06
N TYR A 47 -0.75 -3.67 5.54
CA TYR A 47 0.19 -4.73 5.17
C TYR A 47 -0.53 -6.02 4.78
N TYR A 48 -0.10 -6.65 3.69
CA TYR A 48 -0.45 -8.03 3.40
C TYR A 48 0.39 -8.99 4.23
N ILE A 49 -0.27 -9.95 4.88
CA ILE A 49 0.36 -11.00 5.66
C ILE A 49 -0.05 -12.34 5.06
N ASN A 50 0.95 -13.15 4.70
CA ASN A 50 0.74 -14.55 4.37
C ASN A 50 1.17 -15.43 5.55
N PRO A 51 0.23 -15.99 6.34
CA PRO A 51 0.55 -16.80 7.51
C PRO A 51 1.37 -18.07 7.21
N THR A 52 1.37 -18.55 5.96
CA THR A 52 2.20 -19.70 5.58
C THR A 52 3.68 -19.33 5.43
N VAL A 53 3.98 -18.05 5.22
CA VAL A 53 5.35 -17.52 5.11
C VAL A 53 5.78 -16.92 6.45
N THR A 54 4.90 -16.15 7.09
CA THR A 54 5.16 -15.57 8.41
C THR A 54 3.95 -15.81 9.31
N PRO A 55 4.01 -16.82 10.20
CA PRO A 55 2.95 -17.10 11.16
C PRO A 55 2.59 -15.87 11.99
N ILE A 56 1.31 -15.71 12.32
CA ILE A 56 0.79 -14.56 13.09
C ILE A 56 1.53 -14.41 14.42
N SER A 57 1.69 -15.50 15.17
CA SER A 57 2.50 -15.57 16.40
C SER A 57 3.94 -15.08 16.32
N LYS A 58 4.51 -14.86 15.12
CA LYS A 58 5.86 -14.30 14.93
C LYS A 58 5.87 -12.80 14.61
N ILE A 59 4.70 -12.18 14.53
CA ILE A 59 4.56 -10.77 14.15
C ILE A 59 4.47 -9.93 15.42
N ASN A 60 5.30 -8.89 15.51
CA ASN A 60 5.20 -7.90 16.57
C ASN A 60 4.23 -6.79 16.15
N PHE A 61 2.98 -6.88 16.59
CA PHE A 61 1.93 -5.93 16.26
C PHE A 61 2.18 -4.53 16.84
N THR A 62 2.86 -4.42 17.97
CA THR A 62 3.29 -3.12 18.52
C THR A 62 4.26 -2.44 17.58
N THR A 63 5.26 -3.16 17.04
CA THR A 63 6.18 -2.60 16.04
C THR A 63 5.44 -2.15 14.78
N LEU A 64 4.47 -2.92 14.29
CA LEU A 64 3.62 -2.48 13.17
C LEU A 64 2.87 -1.18 13.50
N LYS A 65 2.31 -1.09 14.71
CA LYS A 65 1.57 0.10 15.14
C LYS A 65 2.47 1.33 15.22
N ASP A 66 3.67 1.17 15.78
CA ASP A 66 4.67 2.23 15.92
C ASP A 66 5.19 2.70 14.54
N ALA A 67 5.27 1.79 13.56
CA ALA A 67 5.54 2.09 12.15
C ALA A 67 4.37 2.80 11.43
N GLY A 68 3.26 3.06 12.13
CA GLY A 68 2.09 3.74 11.58
C GLY A 68 1.14 2.83 10.78
N ILE A 69 1.27 1.51 10.86
CA ILE A 69 0.32 0.58 10.23
C ILE A 69 -1.04 0.69 10.93
N THR A 70 -2.10 0.80 10.12
CA THR A 70 -3.48 0.92 10.56
C THR A 70 -4.30 -0.32 10.29
N ASP A 71 -3.93 -1.09 9.27
CA ASP A 71 -4.69 -2.23 8.77
C ASP A 71 -3.76 -3.40 8.42
N ILE A 72 -4.20 -4.62 8.68
CA ILE A 72 -3.57 -5.84 8.16
C ILE A 72 -4.54 -6.62 7.28
N TYR A 73 -4.00 -7.28 6.26
CA TYR A 73 -4.74 -8.07 5.27
C TYR A 73 -4.18 -9.50 5.29
N VAL A 74 -4.88 -10.40 5.97
CA VAL A 74 -4.38 -11.74 6.31
C VAL A 74 -4.89 -12.77 5.33
N LEU A 75 -3.98 -13.45 4.64
CA LEU A 75 -4.34 -14.50 3.69
C LEU A 75 -5.03 -15.66 4.39
N VAL A 76 -6.24 -15.98 3.95
CA VAL A 76 -6.97 -17.16 4.41
C VAL A 76 -7.69 -17.89 3.28
N ARG A 77 -8.05 -19.15 3.56
CA ARG A 77 -8.78 -20.06 2.70
C ARG A 77 -10.00 -20.61 3.42
N ASN A 78 -10.90 -21.23 2.67
CA ASN A 78 -12.14 -21.80 3.22
C ASN A 78 -11.89 -22.79 4.38
N ASP A 79 -10.77 -23.50 4.37
CA ASP A 79 -10.43 -24.54 5.34
C ASP A 79 -9.68 -24.04 6.58
N ASN A 80 -9.15 -22.82 6.59
CA ASN A 80 -8.27 -22.33 7.66
C ASN A 80 -8.62 -20.94 8.21
N TYR A 81 -9.64 -20.26 7.68
CA TYR A 81 -9.92 -18.86 8.02
C TYR A 81 -10.13 -18.62 9.51
N TYR A 82 -10.89 -19.49 10.20
CA TYR A 82 -11.32 -19.23 11.56
C TYR A 82 -10.16 -19.14 12.57
N PRO A 83 -9.29 -20.16 12.72
CA PRO A 83 -8.18 -20.07 13.68
C PRO A 83 -7.21 -18.93 13.35
N ILE A 84 -6.87 -18.73 12.07
CA ILE A 84 -5.92 -17.70 11.65
C ILE A 84 -6.46 -16.28 11.92
N LEU A 85 -7.70 -16.00 11.53
CA LEU A 85 -8.30 -14.68 11.73
C LEU A 85 -8.58 -14.39 13.20
N SER A 86 -8.89 -15.42 14.00
CA SER A 86 -9.10 -15.25 15.44
C SER A 86 -7.81 -14.82 16.14
N GLU A 87 -6.69 -15.46 15.82
CA GLU A 87 -5.36 -15.08 16.33
C GLU A 87 -4.98 -13.67 15.86
N ALA A 88 -5.09 -13.39 14.55
CA ALA A 88 -4.71 -12.10 14.00
C ALA A 88 -5.56 -10.95 14.55
N LYS A 89 -6.87 -11.13 14.70
CA LYS A 89 -7.76 -10.12 15.28
C LYS A 89 -7.41 -9.85 16.74
N LEU A 90 -7.15 -10.89 17.53
CA LEU A 90 -6.78 -10.73 18.94
C LEU A 90 -5.53 -9.84 19.10
N GLU A 91 -4.47 -10.16 18.35
CA GLU A 91 -3.20 -9.43 18.42
C GLU A 91 -3.33 -8.01 17.84
N ALA A 92 -4.07 -7.83 16.74
CA ALA A 92 -4.27 -6.53 16.10
C ALA A 92 -5.14 -5.58 16.95
N ASP A 93 -6.24 -6.09 17.53
CA ASP A 93 -7.14 -5.31 18.37
C ASP A 93 -6.42 -4.79 19.62
N ALA A 94 -5.49 -5.58 20.19
CA ALA A 94 -4.69 -5.19 21.36
C ALA A 94 -3.84 -3.92 21.14
N VAL A 95 -3.50 -3.59 19.89
CA VAL A 95 -2.74 -2.39 19.51
C VAL A 95 -3.54 -1.41 18.65
N GLY A 96 -4.84 -1.67 18.44
CA GLY A 96 -5.73 -0.83 17.64
C GLY A 96 -5.36 -0.80 16.15
N ILE A 97 -5.02 -1.97 15.58
CA ILE A 97 -4.89 -2.20 14.13
C ILE A 97 -6.14 -2.95 13.65
N LYS A 98 -6.68 -2.56 12.49
CA LYS A 98 -7.85 -3.22 11.90
C LYS A 98 -7.44 -4.49 11.18
N THR A 99 -8.24 -5.54 11.34
CA THR A 99 -8.05 -6.81 10.64
C THR A 99 -8.96 -6.90 9.43
N ASN A 100 -8.38 -7.27 8.28
CA ASN A 100 -9.09 -7.61 7.06
C ASN A 100 -8.66 -9.02 6.61
N ALA A 101 -9.60 -9.85 6.17
CA ALA A 101 -9.31 -11.12 5.54
C ALA A 101 -8.99 -10.90 4.06
N TRP A 102 -7.85 -11.40 3.62
CA TRP A 102 -7.45 -11.45 2.22
C TRP A 102 -7.82 -12.84 1.67
N VAL A 103 -8.73 -12.85 0.69
CA VAL A 103 -9.33 -14.08 0.14
C VAL A 103 -9.37 -14.03 -1.39
N PHE A 104 -9.46 -15.20 -2.01
CA PHE A 104 -9.59 -15.35 -3.48
C PHE A 104 -11.02 -15.77 -3.87
N PRO A 105 -11.39 -15.66 -5.17
CA PRO A 105 -12.67 -16.13 -5.68
C PRO A 105 -13.03 -17.55 -5.24
N GLY A 106 -14.31 -17.76 -4.96
CA GLY A 106 -14.85 -19.00 -4.40
C GLY A 106 -14.79 -19.08 -2.86
N PHE A 107 -14.45 -17.99 -2.18
CA PHE A 107 -14.47 -17.95 -0.71
C PHE A 107 -15.90 -17.87 -0.17
N LYS A 108 -16.29 -18.83 0.69
CA LYS A 108 -17.68 -19.04 1.12
C LYS A 108 -18.00 -18.48 2.50
N HIS A 109 -17.01 -17.95 3.22
CA HIS A 109 -17.17 -17.57 4.63
C HIS A 109 -17.27 -16.06 4.90
N ALA A 110 -17.49 -15.24 3.87
CA ALA A 110 -17.60 -13.78 4.03
C ALA A 110 -18.63 -13.33 5.09
N PRO A 111 -19.85 -13.92 5.20
CA PRO A 111 -20.79 -13.55 6.27
C PRO A 111 -20.29 -13.87 7.68
N MET A 112 -19.50 -14.93 7.83
CA MET A 112 -18.94 -15.33 9.12
C MET A 112 -17.81 -14.39 9.52
N ILE A 113 -16.96 -13.99 8.58
CA ILE A 113 -15.89 -13.01 8.81
C ILE A 113 -16.50 -11.66 9.23
N ALA A 114 -17.57 -11.21 8.58
CA ALA A 114 -18.25 -9.97 8.95
C ALA A 114 -18.79 -9.99 10.39
N ARG A 115 -19.31 -11.13 10.87
CA ARG A 115 -19.73 -11.31 12.27
C ARG A 115 -18.58 -11.30 13.27
N MET A 116 -17.36 -11.57 12.81
CA MET A 116 -16.14 -11.42 13.62
C MET A 116 -15.67 -9.96 13.65
N GLU A 117 -16.40 -9.02 13.03
CA GLU A 117 -16.01 -7.61 12.88
C GLU A 117 -14.68 -7.44 12.12
N ILE A 118 -14.42 -8.34 11.18
CA ILE A 118 -13.24 -8.35 10.33
C ILE A 118 -13.66 -7.89 8.93
N GLY A 119 -12.89 -6.98 8.33
CA GLY A 119 -13.09 -6.58 6.94
C GLY A 119 -12.77 -7.70 5.96
N VAL A 120 -13.23 -7.59 4.72
CA VAL A 120 -12.94 -8.57 3.68
C VAL A 120 -12.34 -7.87 2.46
N GLN A 121 -11.27 -8.44 1.95
CA GLN A 121 -10.74 -8.09 0.64
C GLN A 121 -10.76 -9.31 -0.26
N LEU A 122 -11.49 -9.20 -1.37
CA LEU A 122 -11.46 -10.18 -2.44
C LEU A 122 -10.33 -9.82 -3.41
N ASP A 123 -9.39 -10.72 -3.61
CA ASP A 123 -8.28 -10.56 -4.53
C ASP A 123 -8.57 -11.26 -5.85
N VAL A 124 -8.76 -10.46 -6.90
CA VAL A 124 -9.18 -10.93 -8.22
C VAL A 124 -8.05 -10.66 -9.22
N GLU A 125 -7.09 -11.58 -9.25
CA GLU A 125 -5.93 -11.57 -10.14
C GLU A 125 -6.26 -12.11 -11.55
N THR A 126 -7.12 -11.44 -12.31
CA THR A 126 -7.53 -11.89 -13.66
C THR A 126 -7.67 -10.74 -14.65
N TYR A 127 -7.72 -11.04 -15.95
CA TYR A 127 -8.12 -10.11 -17.00
C TYR A 127 -9.62 -10.20 -17.35
N ASN A 128 -10.33 -11.16 -16.76
CA ASN A 128 -11.77 -11.39 -17.01
C ASN A 128 -12.63 -10.94 -15.83
N MET A 129 -12.41 -9.70 -15.36
CA MET A 129 -13.10 -9.15 -14.19
C MET A 129 -14.63 -9.21 -14.28
N THR A 130 -15.18 -9.19 -15.49
CA THR A 130 -16.62 -9.27 -15.73
C THR A 130 -17.26 -10.57 -15.21
N GLU A 131 -16.53 -11.69 -15.20
CA GLU A 131 -17.05 -12.97 -14.67
C GLU A 131 -17.24 -12.94 -13.15
N TYR A 132 -16.49 -12.10 -12.44
CA TYR A 132 -16.51 -12.03 -10.98
C TYR A 132 -17.45 -10.95 -10.44
N ILE A 133 -18.09 -10.15 -11.29
CA ILE A 133 -19.06 -9.12 -10.86
C ILE A 133 -20.20 -9.70 -10.01
N PRO A 134 -20.82 -10.86 -10.34
CA PRO A 134 -21.82 -11.47 -9.48
C PRO A 134 -21.28 -11.83 -8.09
N GLU A 135 -20.06 -12.37 -8.00
CA GLU A 135 -19.42 -12.70 -6.73
C GLU A 135 -19.09 -11.46 -5.90
N ILE A 136 -18.54 -10.41 -6.54
CA ILE A 136 -18.25 -9.12 -5.89
C ILE A 136 -19.52 -8.53 -5.27
N LYS A 137 -20.66 -8.57 -5.99
CA LYS A 137 -21.96 -8.12 -5.47
C LYS A 137 -22.42 -8.96 -4.28
N ALA A 138 -22.37 -10.28 -4.41
CA ALA A 138 -22.76 -11.19 -3.34
C ALA A 138 -21.89 -11.01 -2.08
N MET A 139 -20.59 -10.81 -2.24
CA MET A 139 -19.69 -10.54 -1.12
C MET A 139 -19.99 -9.21 -0.46
N ARG A 140 -20.24 -8.14 -1.23
CA ARG A 140 -20.65 -6.84 -0.67
C ARG A 140 -21.92 -6.93 0.16
N GLU A 141 -22.89 -7.73 -0.26
CA GLU A 141 -24.11 -8.01 0.50
C GLU A 141 -23.82 -8.84 1.76
N ALA A 142 -22.99 -9.86 1.64
CA ALA A 142 -22.58 -10.73 2.75
C ALA A 142 -21.79 -10.01 3.84
N THR A 143 -21.07 -8.94 3.50
CA THR A 143 -20.17 -8.22 4.41
C THR A 143 -20.70 -6.86 4.84
N GLN A 144 -22.02 -6.66 4.82
CA GLN A 144 -22.61 -5.44 5.34
C GLN A 144 -22.23 -5.23 6.82
N GLY A 145 -21.84 -4.00 7.17
CA GLY A 145 -21.38 -3.63 8.50
C GLY A 145 -19.86 -3.63 8.70
N VAL A 146 -19.09 -4.25 7.78
CA VAL A 146 -17.62 -4.21 7.78
C VAL A 146 -17.09 -3.67 6.44
N SER A 147 -15.78 -3.41 6.35
CA SER A 147 -15.15 -3.04 5.08
C SER A 147 -15.19 -4.19 4.08
N PHE A 148 -15.53 -3.88 2.84
CA PHE A 148 -15.34 -4.76 1.70
C PHE A 148 -14.53 -4.07 0.61
N SER A 149 -13.42 -4.67 0.21
CA SER A 149 -12.55 -4.15 -0.84
C SER A 149 -12.23 -5.20 -1.89
N VAL A 150 -11.81 -4.74 -3.07
CA VAL A 150 -11.40 -5.61 -4.17
C VAL A 150 -9.96 -5.28 -4.53
N CYS A 151 -9.07 -6.25 -4.46
CA CYS A 151 -7.73 -6.15 -5.05
C CYS A 151 -7.80 -6.64 -6.50
N ALA A 152 -7.15 -5.92 -7.40
CA ALA A 152 -7.17 -6.24 -8.83
C ALA A 152 -5.90 -5.74 -9.51
N LYS A 153 -5.61 -6.28 -10.69
CA LYS A 153 -4.59 -5.72 -11.58
C LYS A 153 -4.90 -4.24 -11.91
N PRO A 154 -3.90 -3.43 -12.27
CA PRO A 154 -4.11 -2.01 -12.63
C PRO A 154 -4.94 -1.79 -13.91
N GLU A 155 -6.11 -1.16 -13.78
CA GLU A 155 -6.93 -0.69 -14.92
C GLU A 155 -6.14 0.22 -15.88
N LYS A 156 -6.12 -0.12 -17.18
CA LYS A 156 -5.41 0.58 -18.28
C LYS A 156 -3.89 0.58 -18.22
N TRP A 157 -3.31 0.20 -17.09
CA TRP A 157 -1.87 -0.05 -17.00
C TRP A 157 -1.58 -1.51 -17.40
N ASP A 158 -2.32 -2.47 -16.85
CA ASP A 158 -2.21 -3.90 -17.20
C ASP A 158 -3.57 -4.41 -17.72
N GLY A 159 -3.97 -3.91 -18.89
CA GLY A 159 -5.24 -4.26 -19.52
C GLY A 159 -6.49 -3.65 -18.88
N ASN A 160 -7.65 -4.04 -19.38
CA ASN A 160 -8.95 -3.55 -18.88
C ASN A 160 -9.43 -4.44 -17.74
N GLN A 161 -9.74 -3.82 -16.60
CA GLN A 161 -10.14 -4.46 -15.36
C GLN A 161 -11.58 -4.07 -14.98
N TYR A 162 -12.24 -3.26 -15.80
CA TYR A 162 -13.63 -2.83 -15.66
C TYR A 162 -13.95 -2.23 -14.28
N TYR A 163 -13.07 -1.36 -13.77
CA TYR A 163 -13.26 -0.71 -12.46
C TYR A 163 -14.61 0.00 -12.32
N ASP A 164 -15.19 0.52 -13.41
CA ASP A 164 -16.53 1.12 -13.42
C ASP A 164 -17.65 0.16 -12.98
N LEU A 165 -17.47 -1.15 -13.22
CA LEU A 165 -18.42 -2.18 -12.80
C LEU A 165 -18.19 -2.64 -11.35
N ILE A 166 -17.00 -2.39 -10.79
CA ILE A 166 -16.58 -2.87 -9.46
C ILE A 166 -16.79 -1.78 -8.40
N TYR A 167 -16.47 -0.54 -8.76
CA TYR A 167 -16.53 0.66 -7.91
C TYR A 167 -17.83 0.81 -7.10
N PRO A 168 -19.03 0.52 -7.66
CA PRO A 168 -20.29 0.62 -6.91
C PRO A 168 -20.46 -0.44 -5.82
N HIS A 169 -19.67 -1.52 -5.88
CA HIS A 169 -19.87 -2.72 -5.08
C HIS A 169 -18.76 -2.96 -4.04
N CYS A 170 -17.89 -1.99 -3.80
CA CYS A 170 -16.86 -2.07 -2.76
C CYS A 170 -16.63 -0.71 -2.09
N ASP A 171 -16.01 -0.70 -0.91
CA ASP A 171 -15.62 0.53 -0.21
C ASP A 171 -14.39 1.18 -0.85
N TYR A 172 -13.50 0.37 -1.41
CA TYR A 172 -12.34 0.79 -2.19
C TYR A 172 -11.80 -0.36 -3.05
N ILE A 173 -11.09 0.01 -4.12
CA ILE A 173 -10.34 -0.87 -5.01
C ILE A 173 -8.85 -0.72 -4.67
N VAL A 174 -8.13 -1.84 -4.67
CA VAL A 174 -6.69 -1.93 -4.48
C VAL A 174 -6.04 -2.35 -5.79
N PRO A 175 -5.63 -1.41 -6.65
CA PRO A 175 -4.80 -1.76 -7.80
C PRO A 175 -3.43 -2.25 -7.33
N MET A 176 -2.96 -3.37 -7.90
CA MET A 176 -1.60 -3.91 -7.70
C MET A 176 -0.58 -3.07 -8.47
N LEU A 177 -0.16 -1.93 -7.93
CA LEU A 177 0.74 -0.98 -8.60
C LEU A 177 2.22 -1.37 -8.42
N TYR A 178 2.54 -2.61 -8.80
CA TYR A 178 3.84 -3.26 -8.58
C TYR A 178 4.83 -2.85 -9.67
N ILE A 179 5.51 -1.73 -9.46
CA ILE A 179 6.31 -1.08 -10.51
C ILE A 179 7.44 -1.95 -11.05
N GLY A 180 8.01 -2.85 -10.24
CA GLY A 180 9.07 -3.77 -10.61
C GLY A 180 8.56 -4.91 -11.49
N ASP A 181 7.36 -5.42 -11.21
CA ASP A 181 6.71 -6.43 -12.06
C ASP A 181 6.27 -5.88 -13.43
N TYR A 182 5.94 -4.59 -13.50
CA TYR A 182 5.49 -3.94 -14.73
C TYR A 182 6.55 -3.07 -15.43
N ASP A 183 7.81 -3.09 -14.98
CA ASP A 183 8.92 -2.27 -15.50
C ASP A 183 8.58 -0.77 -15.60
N MET A 184 8.03 -0.24 -14.51
CA MET A 184 7.55 1.14 -14.39
C MET A 184 8.34 1.95 -13.37
N GLY A 185 8.22 3.27 -13.46
CA GLY A 185 8.85 4.21 -12.53
C GLY A 185 7.87 4.99 -11.67
N ILE A 186 8.38 5.65 -10.63
CA ILE A 186 7.62 6.50 -9.70
C ILE A 186 6.79 7.59 -10.41
N THR A 187 7.30 8.15 -11.52
CA THR A 187 6.55 9.14 -12.32
C THR A 187 5.25 8.55 -12.88
N HIS A 188 5.31 7.31 -13.37
CA HIS A 188 4.14 6.61 -13.87
C HIS A 188 3.16 6.29 -12.73
N LEU A 189 3.68 5.78 -11.61
CA LEU A 189 2.91 5.49 -10.40
C LEU A 189 2.11 6.72 -9.90
N LYS A 190 2.74 7.91 -9.90
CA LYS A 190 2.07 9.17 -9.55
C LYS A 190 0.99 9.56 -10.57
N SER A 191 1.29 9.40 -11.86
CA SER A 191 0.36 9.75 -12.95
C SER A 191 -0.90 8.89 -12.92
N VAL A 192 -0.74 7.57 -12.78
CA VAL A 192 -1.87 6.63 -12.77
C VAL A 192 -2.76 6.81 -11.54
N THR A 193 -2.17 7.03 -10.36
CA THR A 193 -2.97 7.28 -9.14
C THR A 193 -3.72 8.61 -9.20
N ARG A 194 -3.11 9.67 -9.76
CA ARG A 194 -3.82 10.92 -10.04
C ARG A 194 -4.99 10.72 -10.99
N PHE A 195 -4.78 9.94 -12.05
CA PHE A 195 -5.83 9.60 -13.02
C PHE A 195 -6.97 8.81 -12.36
N TYR A 196 -6.66 7.78 -11.58
CA TYR A 196 -7.70 7.05 -10.87
C TYR A 196 -8.43 7.91 -9.85
N ASN A 197 -7.76 8.82 -9.13
CA ASN A 197 -8.46 9.71 -8.20
C ASN A 197 -9.42 10.67 -8.90
N TYR A 198 -9.15 11.01 -10.16
CA TYR A 198 -10.05 11.82 -10.98
C TYR A 198 -11.31 11.04 -11.37
N ILE A 199 -11.18 9.76 -11.74
CA ILE A 199 -12.31 8.93 -12.19
C ILE A 199 -13.06 8.27 -11.01
N TYR A 200 -12.33 7.83 -10.00
CA TYR A 200 -12.78 7.09 -8.82
C TYR A 200 -12.40 7.84 -7.53
N PRO A 201 -12.94 9.05 -7.30
CA PRO A 201 -12.53 9.89 -6.19
C PRO A 201 -12.69 9.15 -4.85
N ARG A 202 -11.61 9.15 -4.05
CA ARG A 202 -11.54 8.53 -2.71
C ARG A 202 -11.75 7.00 -2.67
N LYS A 203 -11.68 6.32 -3.81
CA LYS A 203 -11.96 4.87 -3.89
C LYS A 203 -10.75 4.00 -4.18
N ILE A 204 -9.57 4.59 -4.30
CA ILE A 204 -8.33 3.86 -4.53
C ILE A 204 -7.51 3.79 -3.26
N VAL A 205 -7.03 2.60 -2.93
CA VAL A 205 -5.94 2.37 -1.96
C VAL A 205 -4.82 1.71 -2.75
N ALA A 206 -3.63 2.30 -2.82
CA ALA A 206 -2.56 1.78 -3.69
C ALA A 206 -1.94 0.50 -3.10
N GLY A 207 -1.96 -0.62 -3.83
CA GLY A 207 -1.12 -1.77 -3.52
C GLY A 207 0.30 -1.52 -4.01
N LEU A 208 1.29 -1.54 -3.12
CA LEU A 208 2.71 -1.33 -3.46
C LEU A 208 3.52 -2.57 -3.09
N GLU A 209 4.37 -3.04 -3.99
CA GLU A 209 5.28 -4.15 -3.72
C GLU A 209 6.43 -3.70 -2.77
N THR A 210 6.84 -4.57 -1.87
CA THR A 210 7.91 -4.29 -0.88
C THR A 210 9.27 -4.86 -1.26
N TYR A 211 9.36 -5.50 -2.41
CA TYR A 211 10.53 -6.18 -2.96
C TYR A 211 10.69 -5.82 -4.45
N GLU A 212 11.84 -6.11 -5.04
CA GLU A 212 12.19 -5.61 -6.38
C GLU A 212 11.25 -6.12 -7.49
N SER A 213 10.84 -7.39 -7.48
CA SER A 213 9.79 -7.97 -8.35
C SER A 213 9.53 -9.43 -8.00
N ASP A 214 8.52 -10.08 -8.57
CA ASP A 214 8.26 -11.51 -8.42
C ASP A 214 9.41 -12.39 -8.95
N GLN A 215 10.25 -11.85 -9.84
CA GLN A 215 11.48 -12.50 -10.30
C GLN A 215 12.71 -12.15 -9.44
N ASN A 216 12.62 -11.12 -8.58
CA ASN A 216 13.68 -10.68 -7.68
C ASN A 216 13.10 -10.32 -6.30
N LEU A 217 13.08 -11.30 -5.40
CA LEU A 217 12.53 -11.15 -4.04
C LEU A 217 13.42 -10.33 -3.09
N THR A 218 14.41 -9.59 -3.61
CA THR A 218 15.23 -8.69 -2.80
C THR A 218 14.33 -7.61 -2.20
N PRO A 219 14.29 -7.44 -0.86
CA PRO A 219 13.48 -6.39 -0.25
C PRO A 219 13.96 -4.99 -0.67
N LYS A 220 13.02 -4.13 -1.06
CA LYS A 220 13.28 -2.71 -1.27
C LYS A 220 13.74 -2.08 0.05
N ASP A 221 14.65 -1.12 -0.05
CA ASP A 221 15.00 -0.32 1.12
C ASP A 221 13.85 0.63 1.52
N GLU A 222 13.84 1.04 2.79
CA GLU A 222 12.80 1.91 3.36
C GLU A 222 12.68 3.24 2.61
N LYS A 223 13.80 3.82 2.16
CA LYS A 223 13.81 5.11 1.46
C LYS A 223 13.13 5.01 0.09
N SER A 224 13.31 3.90 -0.61
CA SER A 224 12.67 3.61 -1.89
C SER A 224 11.16 3.42 -1.71
N LEU A 225 10.74 2.64 -0.70
CA LEU A 225 9.32 2.48 -0.36
C LEU A 225 8.67 3.80 0.06
N LEU A 226 9.33 4.60 0.90
CA LEU A 226 8.83 5.92 1.30
C LEU A 226 8.64 6.87 0.12
N LYS A 227 9.49 6.78 -0.92
CA LYS A 227 9.29 7.57 -2.15
C LYS A 227 8.03 7.13 -2.90
N GLU A 228 7.79 5.83 -3.01
CA GLU A 228 6.58 5.30 -3.66
C GLU A 228 5.31 5.68 -2.89
N ILE A 229 5.30 5.51 -1.56
CA ILE A 229 4.21 5.94 -0.67
C ILE A 229 3.91 7.44 -0.88
N ARG A 230 4.94 8.30 -0.83
CA ARG A 230 4.80 9.75 -1.03
C ARG A 230 4.29 10.12 -2.42
N ALA A 231 4.62 9.32 -3.44
CA ALA A 231 4.18 9.56 -4.81
C ALA A 231 2.66 9.37 -4.97
N VAL A 232 2.07 8.44 -4.22
CA VAL A 232 0.64 8.08 -4.35
C VAL A 232 -0.26 8.69 -3.27
N GLN A 233 0.27 8.98 -2.07
CA GLN A 233 -0.54 9.32 -0.89
C GLN A 233 -1.53 10.49 -1.08
N HIS A 234 -1.21 11.46 -1.93
CA HIS A 234 -2.06 12.63 -2.18
C HIS A 234 -3.21 12.35 -3.15
N HIS A 235 -3.23 11.16 -3.76
CA HIS A 235 -4.18 10.75 -4.77
C HIS A 235 -4.90 9.45 -4.37
N THR A 236 -4.66 8.93 -3.16
CA THR A 236 -5.28 7.69 -2.70
C THR A 236 -5.90 7.87 -1.31
N ARG A 237 -6.80 6.97 -0.96
CA ARG A 237 -7.36 6.80 0.38
C ARG A 237 -6.37 6.11 1.33
N GLY A 238 -5.35 5.47 0.76
CA GLY A 238 -4.34 4.74 1.51
C GLY A 238 -3.32 4.04 0.63
N VAL A 239 -2.46 3.28 1.28
CA VAL A 239 -1.48 2.36 0.72
C VAL A 239 -1.59 1.02 1.45
N ILE A 240 -1.42 -0.09 0.74
CA ILE A 240 -1.22 -1.43 1.34
C ILE A 240 0.07 -2.02 0.77
N LEU A 241 0.94 -2.47 1.66
CA LEU A 241 2.27 -2.99 1.32
C LEU A 241 2.21 -4.51 1.10
N PHE A 242 2.64 -4.97 -0.07
CA PHE A 242 2.72 -6.37 -0.49
C PHE A 242 4.19 -6.83 -0.55
N ARG A 243 4.71 -7.59 0.42
CA ARG A 243 4.03 -8.13 1.62
C ARG A 243 4.98 -8.27 2.80
N TYR A 244 4.41 -8.44 3.99
CA TYR A 244 5.14 -8.63 5.24
C TYR A 244 6.10 -9.83 5.14
N GLY A 245 7.28 -9.71 5.77
CA GLY A 245 8.35 -10.69 5.70
C GLY A 245 9.27 -10.54 4.47
N LEU A 246 8.88 -9.75 3.47
CA LEU A 246 9.72 -9.35 2.32
C LEU A 246 9.83 -7.82 2.24
N SER A 247 10.02 -7.18 3.38
CA SER A 247 10.11 -5.73 3.50
C SER A 247 11.03 -5.32 4.62
N LYS A 248 11.67 -4.16 4.47
CA LYS A 248 12.44 -3.48 5.53
C LYS A 248 11.67 -2.30 6.14
N PHE A 249 10.38 -2.16 5.86
CA PHE A 249 9.56 -1.08 6.40
C PHE A 249 9.06 -1.43 7.82
N HIS A 250 9.57 -0.72 8.82
CA HIS A 250 9.32 -0.88 10.25
C HIS A 250 9.45 0.45 11.00
#